data_AF-A0A379WK85-F1
#
_entry.id   AF-A0A379WK85-F1
#
_cell.length_a   1.000
_cell.length_b   1.000
_cell.length_c   1.000
_cell.angle_alpha   90.00
_cell.angle_beta   90.00
_cell.angle_gamma   90.00
#
_symmetry.space_group_name_H-M   'P 1'
#
loop_
_entity.id
_entity.type
_entity.pdbx_description
1 polymer ?
#
loop_
_entity_poly.entity_id
_entity_poly.type
_entity_poly.pdbx_seq_one_letter_code
_entity_poly.pdbx_strand_id
1 'polypeptide(L)' 'MYFGCTLMAPHGGLFVLAIPHAVEHVMQYLLSIALGTIVCGLMYALLKPSAVAQTV' A
#
# COMPACT_ATOMS: atom_id res chain seq x y z
N MET A 1 3.05 2.33 -12.66
CA MET A 1 1.72 2.82 -12.22
C MET A 1 0.86 3.04 -13.45
N TYR A 2 -0.39 2.55 -13.47
CA TYR A 2 -1.33 2.78 -14.57
C TYR A 2 -1.72 4.28 -14.71
N PHE A 3 -1.46 5.07 -13.66
CA PHE A 3 -1.73 6.51 -13.59
C PHE A 3 -0.56 7.42 -13.96
N GLY A 4 0.41 6.97 -14.77
CA GLY A 4 1.46 7.86 -15.31
C GLY A 4 2.40 8.51 -14.28
N CYS A 5 2.27 8.20 -12.98
CA CYS A 5 3.16 8.74 -11.96
C CYS A 5 4.56 8.14 -12.15
N THR A 6 5.46 8.94 -12.70
CA THR A 6 6.90 8.71 -12.69
C THR A 6 7.40 8.84 -11.26
N LEU A 7 7.51 7.73 -10.54
CA LEU A 7 8.25 7.68 -9.27
C LEU A 7 9.75 7.70 -9.61
N MET A 8 10.41 8.85 -9.45
CA MET A 8 11.88 8.94 -9.49
C MET A 8 12.56 8.29 -8.27
N ALA A 9 11.79 7.82 -7.29
CA ALA A 9 12.30 7.14 -6.10
C ALA A 9 12.49 5.63 -6.36
N PRO A 10 13.69 5.05 -6.13
CA PRO A 10 13.97 3.61 -6.36
C PRO A 10 13.21 2.64 -5.44
N HIS A 11 12.37 3.17 -4.55
CA HIS A 11 11.72 2.49 -3.44
C HIS A 11 10.30 3.07 -3.35
N GLY A 12 9.28 2.22 -3.34
CA GLY A 12 7.88 2.63 -3.20
C GLY A 12 7.38 2.48 -1.75
N GLY A 13 6.63 3.47 -1.25
CA GLY A 13 6.00 3.42 0.07
C GLY A 13 5.62 4.81 0.61
N LEU A 14 5.10 4.87 1.84
CA LEU A 14 4.69 6.14 2.48
C LEU A 14 5.83 7.20 2.50
N PHE A 15 7.09 6.76 2.48
CA PHE A 15 8.30 7.59 2.42
C PHE A 15 8.37 8.53 1.21
N VAL A 16 7.67 8.23 0.10
CA VAL A 16 7.66 9.10 -1.09
C VAL A 16 6.90 10.40 -0.82
N LEU A 17 6.01 10.44 0.17
CA LEU A 17 5.31 11.66 0.61
C LEU A 17 6.21 12.64 1.36
N ALA A 18 7.32 12.17 1.92
CA ALA A 18 8.27 13.00 2.67
C ALA A 18 9.24 13.75 1.73
N ILE A 19 9.27 13.41 0.44
CA ILE A 19 10.15 14.05 -0.55
C ILE A 19 9.33 15.11 -1.31
N PRO A 20 9.65 16.40 -1.18
CA PRO A 20 8.92 17.46 -1.89
C PRO A 20 9.06 17.27 -3.41
N HIS A 21 7.96 17.47 -4.15
CA HIS A 21 7.84 17.27 -5.61
C HIS A 21 8.02 15.83 -6.14
N ALA A 22 8.15 14.80 -5.28
CA ALA A 22 8.31 13.41 -5.76
C ALA A 22 7.01 12.75 -6.24
N VAL A 23 5.83 13.32 -5.92
CA VAL A 23 4.53 12.78 -6.29
C VAL A 23 3.66 13.89 -6.86
N GLU A 24 3.35 13.81 -8.16
CA GLU A 24 2.49 14.77 -8.86
C GLU A 24 1.01 14.68 -8.40
N HIS A 25 0.57 13.51 -7.94
CA HIS A 25 -0.80 13.24 -7.51
C HIS A 25 -0.86 12.55 -6.14
N VAL A 26 -0.55 13.31 -5.09
CA VAL A 26 -0.48 12.81 -3.70
C VAL A 26 -1.76 12.10 -3.25
N MET A 27 -2.94 12.64 -3.60
CA MET A 27 -4.23 12.03 -3.22
C MET A 27 -4.46 10.68 -3.90
N GLN A 28 -4.14 10.56 -5.19
CA GLN A 28 -4.27 9.28 -5.91
C GLN A 28 -3.24 8.26 -5.43
N TYR A 29 -2.04 8.70 -5.07
CA TYR A 29 -1.00 7.86 -4.47
C TYR A 29 -1.47 7.27 -3.13
N LEU A 30 -2.00 8.11 -2.24
CA LEU A 30 -2.56 7.68 -0.97
C LEU A 30 -3.73 6.69 -1.15
N LEU A 31 -4.64 6.98 -2.09
CA LEU A 31 -5.74 6.08 -2.43
C LEU A 31 -5.22 4.71 -2.89
N SER A 32 -4.17 4.69 -3.73
CA SER A 32 -3.59 3.44 -4.22
C SER A 32 -2.96 2.60 -3.11
N ILE A 33 -2.27 3.23 -2.15
CA ILE A 33 -1.71 2.55 -0.97
C ILE A 33 -2.84 2.01 -0.10
N ALA A 34 -3.86 2.82 0.17
CA ALA A 34 -5.00 2.41 0.99
C ALA A 34 -5.70 1.19 0.39
N LEU A 35 -5.98 1.22 -0.92
CA LEU A 35 -6.60 0.10 -1.64
C LEU A 35 -5.72 -1.15 -1.61
N GLY A 36 -4.42 -1.03 -1.90
CA GLY A 36 -3.49 -2.17 -1.83
C GLY A 36 -3.39 -2.77 -0.43
N THR A 37 -3.42 -1.93 0.61
CA THR A 37 -3.40 -2.38 2.02
C THR A 37 -4.67 -3.13 2.38
N ILE A 38 -5.84 -2.64 1.97
CA ILE A 38 -7.13 -3.31 2.19
C ILE A 38 -7.14 -4.66 1.49
N VAL A 39 -6.74 -4.73 0.21
CA VAL A 39 -6.71 -5.98 -0.55
C VAL A 39 -5.76 -6.99 0.09
N CYS A 40 -4.53 -6.59 0.45
CA CYS A 40 -3.59 -7.46 1.15
C CYS A 40 -4.13 -7.94 2.51
N GLY A 41 -4.75 -7.06 3.29
CA GLY A 41 -5.34 -7.42 4.58
C GLY A 41 -6.51 -8.40 4.44
N LEU A 42 -7.38 -8.19 3.46
CA LEU A 42 -8.48 -9.11 3.14
C LEU A 42 -7.97 -10.45 2.63
N MET A 43 -7.00 -10.45 1.70
CA MET A 43 -6.37 -11.68 1.24
C MET A 43 -5.72 -12.42 2.40
N TYR A 44 -5.01 -11.74 3.28
CA TYR A 44 -4.43 -12.35 4.48
C TYR A 44 -5.52 -12.94 5.38
N ALA A 45 -6.60 -12.22 5.67
CA ALA A 45 -7.70 -12.72 6.51
C ALA A 45 -8.40 -13.95 5.89
N LEU A 46 -8.54 -14.00 4.57
CA LEU A 46 -9.21 -15.09 3.86
C LEU A 46 -8.31 -16.31 3.65
N LEU A 47 -7.04 -16.09 3.29
CA LEU A 47 -6.10 -17.17 2.97
C LEU A 47 -5.37 -17.69 4.20
N LYS A 48 -5.25 -16.91 5.29
CA LYS A 48 -4.60 -17.36 6.51
C LYS A 48 -5.38 -18.57 7.05
N PRO A 49 -4.76 -19.76 7.07
CA PRO A 49 -5.37 -20.89 7.74
C PRO A 49 -5.60 -20.52 9.21
N SER A 50 -6.73 -20.94 9.75
CA SER A 50 -7.01 -20.88 11.18
C SER A 50 -5.98 -21.74 11.91
N ALA A 51 -4.80 -21.17 12.22
CA ALA A 51 -4.03 -21.65 13.34
C ALA A 51 -4.98 -21.51 14.53
N VAL A 52 -5.44 -22.66 15.03
CA VAL A 52 -6.30 -22.83 16.20
C VAL A 52 -6.09 -21.63 17.11
N ALA A 53 -7.14 -20.81 17.25
CA ALA A 53 -7.12 -19.65 18.12
C ALA A 53 -6.44 -20.09 19.41
N GLN A 54 -5.22 -19.60 19.65
CA GLN A 54 -4.45 -19.99 20.82
C GLN A 54 -5.19 -19.34 21.99
N THR A 55 -6.11 -20.12 22.56
CA THR A 55 -6.82 -19.87 23.80
C THR A 55 -5.76 -19.69 24.87
N VAL A 56 -5.54 -18.44 25.24
CA VAL A 56 -5.01 -18.08 26.56
C VAL A 56 -6.02 -18.48 27.63
#